data_AF-A0A0W0S904-F1
#
_entry.id   AF-A0A0W0S904-F1
#
_cell.length_a   1.000
_cell.length_b   1.000
_cell.length_c   1.000
_cell.angle_alpha   90.00
_cell.angle_beta   90.00
_cell.angle_gamma   90.00
#
_symmetry.space_group_name_H-M   'P 1'
#
loop_
_entity.id
_entity.type
_entity.pdbx_description
1 polymer ?
#
loop_
_entity_poly.entity_id
_entity_poly.type
_entity_poly.pdbx_seq_one_letter_code
_entity_poly.pdbx_strand_id
1 'polypeptide(L)'
;MTKLKDLQVIISECAKTSRKIGNNYEEVPMISYDIRKLPQLNETNLSSKLFLDEDFVVPPKENGRYWVKAKIGKLYLEWIPDGKGSFSLNIKFIDKQNRTLRSFLNLQNPRHSNIEFEDLLPFSLDAYYYDRTGNPRRSARFAREQRSCAYELKMTLTKLLLGETPTADELRKFQENYRKLYIIGNSVQPDEPIKKTLFQPLKDITYFGLNSHKKPATLFEVSAKIGAIALNNLSINEKEIGDVLMEYLEVTGKNLDIFDKKEVQLEILTTLIDKGRVPLKSIVDDIEPLLQNAICSLNRQHRAARYFSCNDFTLNNKTGAEIDQWLQDILYQDLSLKERKKGYLVGLECIINDLKPEQKKSLGLCILNNPNHFLKKERGFLRSLEYSNDTYSIFRVVKKLMLGEQKNNTLIINDDEHHQDHVLSRHV
;
A
#
# COMPACT_ATOMS: atom_id res chain seq x y z
N MET A 1 14.52 24.08 -9.35
CA MET A 1 14.88 23.55 -8.03
C MET A 1 15.67 22.27 -8.23
N THR A 2 16.80 22.10 -7.54
CA THR A 2 17.77 21.03 -7.79
C THR A 2 17.21 19.65 -7.44
N LYS A 3 17.26 18.70 -8.38
CA LYS A 3 16.94 17.28 -8.13
C LYS A 3 18.21 16.44 -8.05
N LEU A 4 18.12 15.22 -7.50
CA LEU A 4 19.28 14.32 -7.41
C LEU A 4 19.91 14.07 -8.79
N LYS A 5 19.07 13.85 -9.81
CA LYS A 5 19.49 13.62 -11.19
C LYS A 5 20.25 14.79 -11.84
N ASP A 6 20.13 15.99 -11.27
CA ASP A 6 20.79 17.20 -11.76
C ASP A 6 22.17 17.39 -11.08
N LEU A 7 22.50 16.57 -10.08
CA LEU A 7 23.77 16.63 -9.37
C LEU A 7 24.88 15.88 -10.12
N GLN A 8 26.08 16.42 -10.06
CA GLN A 8 27.27 15.74 -10.56
C GLN A 8 27.56 14.48 -9.73
N VAL A 9 27.80 13.39 -10.44
CA VAL A 9 28.20 12.11 -9.88
C VAL A 9 29.65 12.15 -9.39
N ILE A 10 29.90 11.60 -8.22
CA ILE A 10 31.22 11.37 -7.64
C ILE A 10 31.54 9.89 -7.74
N ILE A 11 32.63 9.56 -8.44
CA ILE A 11 33.16 8.21 -8.56
C ILE A 11 34.33 8.08 -7.59
N SER A 12 34.23 7.18 -6.62
CA SER A 12 35.31 6.92 -5.67
C SER A 12 36.20 5.79 -6.18
N GLU A 13 37.46 6.10 -6.49
CA GLU A 13 38.46 5.09 -6.88
C GLU A 13 38.90 4.23 -5.70
N CYS A 14 38.82 4.78 -4.47
CA CYS A 14 39.24 4.10 -3.24
C CYS A 14 38.13 3.24 -2.62
N ALA A 15 36.86 3.58 -2.84
CA ALA A 15 35.72 2.79 -2.36
C ALA A 15 35.18 1.90 -3.49
N LYS A 16 35.27 0.58 -3.31
CA LYS A 16 34.87 -0.41 -4.31
C LYS A 16 33.80 -1.35 -3.77
N THR A 17 32.82 -1.63 -4.62
CA THR A 17 31.83 -2.70 -4.40
C THR A 17 32.12 -3.87 -5.34
N SER A 18 31.28 -4.90 -5.34
CA SER A 18 31.46 -6.08 -6.19
C SER A 18 30.29 -6.22 -7.16
N ARG A 19 30.55 -6.67 -8.38
CA ARG A 19 29.53 -6.99 -9.40
C ARG A 19 29.76 -8.39 -9.93
N LYS A 20 28.70 -9.17 -10.07
CA LYS A 20 28.77 -10.52 -10.63
C LYS A 20 28.88 -10.47 -12.16
N ILE A 21 29.87 -11.17 -12.71
CA ILE A 21 30.05 -11.35 -14.16
C ILE A 21 30.27 -12.84 -14.42
N GLY A 22 29.28 -13.48 -15.04
CA GLY A 22 29.25 -14.94 -15.19
C GLY A 22 29.34 -15.63 -13.82
N ASN A 23 30.40 -16.41 -13.62
CA ASN A 23 30.68 -17.13 -12.36
C ASN A 23 31.66 -16.41 -11.42
N ASN A 24 32.14 -15.21 -11.80
CA ASN A 24 33.13 -14.44 -11.05
C ASN A 24 32.54 -13.14 -10.50
N TYR A 25 33.28 -12.52 -9.57
CA TYR A 25 32.96 -11.20 -9.01
C TYR A 25 34.08 -10.22 -9.34
N GLU A 26 33.73 -9.11 -9.97
CA GLU A 26 34.64 -8.00 -10.30
C GLU A 26 34.47 -6.87 -9.26
N GLU A 27 35.56 -6.22 -8.88
CA GLU A 27 35.49 -4.99 -8.08
C GLU A 27 35.19 -3.79 -8.97
N VAL A 28 34.14 -3.05 -8.65
CA VAL A 28 33.74 -1.85 -9.40
C VAL A 28 33.75 -0.62 -8.49
N PRO A 29 34.16 0.56 -8.97
CA PRO A 29 34.13 1.81 -8.20
C PRO A 29 32.72 2.12 -7.68
N MET A 30 32.63 2.65 -6.47
CA MET A 30 31.37 3.13 -5.92
C MET A 30 30.99 4.48 -6.54
N ILE A 31 29.75 4.56 -6.99
CA ILE A 31 29.11 5.78 -7.49
C ILE A 31 28.29 6.41 -6.37
N SER A 32 28.47 7.72 -6.18
CA SER A 32 27.77 8.50 -5.16
C SER A 32 27.35 9.90 -5.63
N TYR A 33 26.27 10.42 -5.07
CA TYR A 33 25.81 11.79 -5.21
C TYR A 33 26.05 12.53 -3.88
N ASP A 34 26.43 13.80 -3.94
CA ASP A 34 26.51 14.65 -2.75
C ASP A 34 25.11 15.12 -2.35
N ILE A 35 24.45 14.32 -1.53
CA ILE A 35 23.08 14.53 -1.07
C ILE A 35 22.90 15.87 -0.31
N ARG A 36 23.99 16.47 0.21
CA ARG A 36 23.94 17.79 0.87
C ARG A 36 23.67 18.95 -0.08
N LYS A 37 23.84 18.74 -1.39
CA LYS A 37 23.53 19.75 -2.43
C LYS A 37 22.04 19.84 -2.73
N LEU A 38 21.22 18.93 -2.20
CA LEU A 38 19.77 19.04 -2.29
C LEU A 38 19.25 20.13 -1.34
N PRO A 39 18.10 20.74 -1.65
CA PRO A 39 17.41 21.65 -0.73
C PRO A 39 17.23 21.02 0.65
N GLN A 40 17.62 21.75 1.69
CA GLN A 40 17.42 21.33 3.07
C GLN A 40 16.08 21.84 3.59
N LEU A 41 15.38 21.00 4.32
CA LEU A 41 14.03 21.26 4.82
C LEU A 41 13.95 20.98 6.31
N ASN A 42 13.25 21.86 7.05
CA ASN A 42 12.89 21.59 8.44
C ASN A 42 11.76 20.57 8.52
N GLU A 43 11.80 19.71 9.54
CA GLU A 43 10.83 18.62 9.74
C GLU A 43 9.37 19.11 9.80
N THR A 44 9.12 20.33 10.28
CA THR A 44 7.78 20.95 10.34
C THR A 44 7.11 21.09 8.97
N ASN A 45 7.91 21.22 7.91
CA ASN A 45 7.40 21.43 6.54
C ASN A 45 7.23 20.11 5.77
N LEU A 46 7.61 18.97 6.36
CA LEU A 46 7.73 17.68 5.68
C LEU A 46 6.40 17.25 5.04
N SER A 47 5.31 17.27 5.79
CA SER A 47 3.98 16.83 5.34
C SER A 47 3.45 17.63 4.14
N SER A 48 3.74 18.93 4.11
CA SER A 48 3.31 19.83 3.02
C SER A 48 4.08 19.58 1.72
N LYS A 49 5.32 19.12 1.80
CA LYS A 49 6.25 18.98 0.66
C LYS A 49 6.42 17.56 0.14
N LEU A 50 6.09 16.55 0.94
CA LEU A 50 6.36 15.14 0.67
C LEU A 50 5.87 14.64 -0.70
N PHE A 51 4.70 15.12 -1.14
CA PHE A 51 4.06 14.69 -2.38
C PHE A 51 4.32 15.63 -3.58
N LEU A 52 5.15 16.66 -3.40
CA LEU A 52 5.56 17.57 -4.47
C LEU A 52 6.69 16.98 -5.31
N ASP A 53 7.03 17.64 -6.40
CA ASP A 53 8.08 17.18 -7.32
C ASP A 53 9.51 17.50 -6.87
N GLU A 54 9.67 18.33 -5.84
CA GLU A 54 10.95 18.80 -5.30
C GLU A 54 11.68 17.70 -4.54
N ASP A 55 12.97 17.47 -4.81
CA ASP A 55 13.79 16.62 -3.96
C ASP A 55 14.33 17.45 -2.79
N PHE A 56 14.43 16.86 -1.61
CA PHE A 56 14.94 17.54 -0.42
C PHE A 56 15.47 16.56 0.62
N VAL A 57 16.24 17.10 1.56
CA VAL A 57 16.76 16.38 2.73
C VAL A 57 16.35 17.12 4.00
N VAL A 58 15.97 16.37 5.01
CA VAL A 58 15.84 16.84 6.39
C VAL A 58 17.09 16.36 7.12
N PRO A 59 18.07 17.25 7.37
CA PRO A 59 19.30 16.90 8.09
C PRO A 59 18.97 16.47 9.53
N PRO A 60 19.90 15.79 10.22
CA PRO A 60 19.67 15.39 11.60
C PRO A 60 19.64 16.65 12.48
N LYS A 61 18.78 16.66 13.51
CA LYS A 61 18.65 17.81 14.42
C LYS A 61 19.94 18.13 15.18
N GLU A 62 20.70 17.10 15.49
CA GLU A 62 21.96 17.18 16.20
C GLU A 62 22.96 16.18 15.61
N ASN A 63 24.25 16.44 15.77
CA ASN A 63 25.29 15.47 15.43
C ASN A 63 25.16 14.24 16.35
N GLY A 64 25.02 13.04 15.79
CA GLY A 64 24.87 11.82 16.58
C GLY A 64 24.00 10.78 15.91
N ARG A 65 23.29 9.98 16.71
CA ARG A 65 22.37 8.93 16.23
C ARG A 65 20.95 9.49 16.10
N TYR A 66 20.76 10.38 15.14
CA TYR A 66 19.44 10.92 14.80
C TYR A 66 19.12 10.61 13.34
N TRP A 67 17.85 10.33 13.04
CA TRP A 67 17.42 9.99 11.70
C TRP A 67 17.64 11.16 10.73
N VAL A 68 18.26 10.86 9.60
CA VAL A 68 18.21 11.71 8.41
C VAL A 68 17.04 11.23 7.56
N LYS A 69 16.30 12.16 6.99
CA LYS A 69 15.17 11.87 6.11
C LYS A 69 15.41 12.51 4.75
N ALA A 70 15.05 11.85 3.67
CA ALA A 70 15.11 12.46 2.35
C ALA A 70 13.93 12.04 1.49
N LYS A 71 13.42 12.99 0.70
CA LYS A 71 12.48 12.71 -0.37
C LYS A 71 13.23 12.90 -1.68
N ILE A 72 13.37 11.82 -2.45
CA ILE A 72 14.17 11.82 -3.68
C ILE A 72 13.48 10.97 -4.74
N GLY A 73 13.13 11.59 -5.86
CA GLY A 73 12.45 10.91 -6.96
C GLY A 73 11.12 10.29 -6.51
N LYS A 74 11.03 8.95 -6.56
CA LYS A 74 9.86 8.17 -6.15
C LYS A 74 9.92 7.64 -4.72
N LEU A 75 11.00 7.91 -3.99
CA LEU A 75 11.26 7.31 -2.69
C LEU A 75 11.33 8.36 -1.59
N TYR A 76 10.88 7.96 -0.41
CA TYR A 76 11.13 8.63 0.85
C TYR A 76 11.99 7.69 1.71
N LEU A 77 13.14 8.18 2.15
CA LEU A 77 14.16 7.40 2.85
C LEU A 77 14.39 7.97 4.24
N GLU A 78 14.56 7.08 5.21
CA GLU A 78 14.93 7.41 6.58
C GLU A 78 16.12 6.53 6.94
N TRP A 79 17.22 7.09 7.42
CA TRP A 79 18.38 6.29 7.82
C TRP A 79 19.13 6.85 9.02
N ILE A 80 19.79 5.94 9.75
CA ILE A 80 20.56 6.23 10.96
C ILE A 80 21.68 5.19 11.15
N PRO A 81 22.88 5.59 11.62
CA PRO A 81 23.91 4.65 12.04
C PRO A 81 23.64 4.12 13.47
N ASP A 82 23.80 2.81 13.66
CA ASP A 82 23.61 2.13 14.95
C ASP A 82 24.93 1.76 15.66
N GLY A 83 26.08 2.06 15.02
CA GLY A 83 27.44 1.93 15.55
C GLY A 83 28.23 0.71 15.05
N LYS A 84 29.58 0.80 15.02
CA LYS A 84 30.46 -0.29 14.53
C LYS A 84 30.07 -0.83 13.14
N GLY A 85 29.69 0.07 12.23
CA GLY A 85 29.28 -0.27 10.86
C GLY A 85 27.82 -0.75 10.70
N SER A 86 27.03 -0.87 11.77
CA SER A 86 25.59 -1.13 11.63
C SER A 86 24.80 0.13 11.28
N PHE A 87 23.69 -0.05 10.58
CA PHE A 87 22.76 1.02 10.23
C PHE A 87 21.34 0.48 10.12
N SER A 88 20.38 1.38 10.29
CA SER A 88 18.98 1.15 9.98
C SER A 88 18.57 2.03 8.80
N LEU A 89 17.86 1.45 7.84
CA LEU A 89 17.43 2.10 6.61
C LEU A 89 15.98 1.71 6.32
N ASN A 90 15.10 2.71 6.30
CA ASN A 90 13.70 2.56 5.96
C ASN A 90 13.42 3.31 4.67
N ILE A 91 12.85 2.62 3.69
CA ILE A 91 12.51 3.16 2.38
C ILE A 91 11.02 2.98 2.17
N LYS A 92 10.36 4.07 1.78
CA LYS A 92 8.95 4.12 1.44
C LYS A 92 8.80 4.60 0.01
N PHE A 93 7.88 3.99 -0.73
CA PHE A 93 7.47 4.45 -2.06
C PHE A 93 6.45 5.59 -1.91
N ILE A 94 6.63 6.65 -2.69
CA ILE A 94 5.74 7.82 -2.68
C ILE A 94 4.65 7.61 -3.72
N ASP A 95 3.45 7.27 -3.26
CA ASP A 95 2.26 7.24 -4.10
C ASP A 95 1.67 8.65 -4.19
N LYS A 96 2.13 9.40 -5.21
CA LYS A 96 1.65 10.76 -5.46
C LYS A 96 0.17 10.83 -5.78
N GLN A 97 -0.40 9.80 -6.43
CA GLN A 97 -1.80 9.80 -6.84
C GLN A 97 -2.72 9.73 -5.64
N ASN A 98 -2.40 8.86 -4.68
CA ASN A 98 -3.19 8.69 -3.47
C ASN A 98 -2.70 9.56 -2.30
N ARG A 99 -1.60 10.30 -2.48
CA ARG A 99 -0.91 11.08 -1.42
C ARG A 99 -0.62 10.24 -0.19
N THR A 100 -0.07 9.04 -0.41
CA THR A 100 0.31 8.11 0.65
C THR A 100 1.76 7.66 0.50
N LEU A 101 2.38 7.31 1.63
CA LEU A 101 3.64 6.57 1.64
C LEU A 101 3.31 5.10 1.77
N ARG A 102 3.92 4.26 0.94
CA ARG A 102 3.83 2.80 1.05
C ARG A 102 5.17 2.28 1.53
N SER A 103 5.18 1.42 2.55
CA SER A 103 6.40 0.71 2.93
C SER A 103 7.00 0.01 1.70
N PHE A 104 8.31 0.16 1.48
CA PHE A 104 8.98 -0.39 0.30
C PHE A 104 10.08 -1.37 0.67
N LEU A 105 11.01 -0.94 1.52
CA LEU A 105 12.16 -1.74 1.94
C LEU A 105 12.63 -1.25 3.30
N ASN A 106 12.67 -2.13 4.30
CA ASN A 106 13.24 -1.82 5.60
C ASN A 106 14.39 -2.78 5.87
N LEU A 107 15.55 -2.22 6.21
CA LEU A 107 16.80 -2.94 6.38
C LEU A 107 17.42 -2.57 7.71
N GLN A 108 17.65 -3.59 8.53
CA GLN A 108 18.50 -3.48 9.70
C GLN A 108 19.79 -4.25 9.40
N ASN A 109 20.87 -3.52 9.15
CA ASN A 109 22.18 -4.11 8.88
C ASN A 109 22.92 -4.31 10.21
N PRO A 110 23.25 -5.55 10.61
CA PRO A 110 23.83 -5.83 11.91
C PRO A 110 25.28 -5.33 12.01
N ARG A 111 25.81 -5.32 13.24
CA ARG A 111 27.22 -4.98 13.49
C ARG A 111 28.14 -5.95 12.75
N HIS A 112 29.25 -5.43 12.25
CA HIS A 112 30.26 -6.21 11.52
C HIS A 112 29.73 -6.89 10.23
N SER A 113 28.67 -6.35 9.63
CA SER A 113 28.20 -6.78 8.31
C SER A 113 29.28 -6.59 7.24
N ASN A 114 29.25 -7.44 6.22
CA ASN A 114 30.11 -7.32 5.04
C ASN A 114 29.54 -6.33 3.99
N ILE A 115 28.37 -5.75 4.27
CA ILE A 115 27.67 -4.80 3.40
C ILE A 115 27.71 -3.43 4.07
N GLU A 116 28.16 -2.43 3.33
CA GLU A 116 28.17 -1.03 3.72
C GLU A 116 26.89 -0.32 3.24
N PHE A 117 26.61 0.85 3.80
CA PHE A 117 25.44 1.65 3.38
C PHE A 117 25.55 2.06 1.90
N GLU A 118 26.75 2.42 1.48
CA GLU A 118 27.12 2.82 0.13
C GLU A 118 27.03 1.68 -0.89
N ASP A 119 26.99 0.41 -0.44
CA ASP A 119 26.70 -0.73 -1.31
C ASP A 119 25.22 -0.75 -1.74
N LEU A 120 24.32 -0.15 -0.94
CA LEU A 120 22.86 -0.15 -1.17
C LEU A 120 22.33 1.17 -1.75
N LEU A 121 22.94 2.30 -1.39
CA LEU A 121 22.46 3.62 -1.80
C LEU A 121 23.53 4.40 -2.57
N PRO A 122 23.12 5.28 -3.51
CA PRO A 122 24.05 6.05 -4.33
C PRO A 122 24.46 7.36 -3.63
N PHE A 123 24.60 7.37 -2.31
CA PHE A 123 25.12 8.51 -1.56
C PHE A 123 25.75 8.01 -0.27
N SER A 124 26.69 8.78 0.27
CA SER A 124 27.41 8.35 1.45
C SER A 124 26.64 8.65 2.72
N LEU A 125 26.68 7.69 3.65
CA LEU A 125 26.20 7.89 5.01
C LEU A 125 27.00 9.05 5.64
N ASP A 126 28.29 9.19 5.31
CA ASP A 126 29.20 10.19 5.86
C ASP A 126 28.80 11.62 5.55
N ALA A 127 27.91 11.84 4.58
CA ALA A 127 27.31 13.15 4.33
C ALA A 127 26.78 13.84 5.60
N TYR A 128 26.29 13.07 6.58
CA TYR A 128 25.80 13.62 7.84
C TYR A 128 26.39 12.98 9.10
N TYR A 129 27.30 12.00 8.97
CA TYR A 129 27.97 11.42 10.15
C TYR A 129 29.44 11.09 9.87
N TYR A 130 30.32 12.09 9.94
CA TYR A 130 31.74 11.98 9.60
C TYR A 130 32.59 11.16 10.60
N ASP A 131 32.15 11.01 11.85
CA ASP A 131 32.97 10.43 12.94
C ASP A 131 32.71 8.93 13.19
N ARG A 132 32.38 8.14 12.16
CA ARG A 132 32.10 6.72 12.37
C ARG A 132 33.38 5.90 12.50
N THR A 133 33.51 5.20 13.63
CA THR A 133 34.55 4.20 13.84
C THR A 133 34.09 2.82 13.36
N GLY A 134 34.74 2.26 12.34
CA GLY A 134 34.56 0.87 11.93
C GLY A 134 35.12 0.60 10.54
N ASN A 135 36.04 -0.35 10.43
CA ASN A 135 36.52 -0.84 9.14
C ASN A 135 35.70 -2.06 8.70
N PRO A 136 35.01 -2.00 7.56
CA PRO A 136 34.28 -3.13 7.00
C PRO A 136 35.23 -4.27 6.58
N ARG A 137 34.80 -5.52 6.77
CA ARG A 137 35.60 -6.71 6.42
C ARG A 137 35.48 -7.02 4.93
N ARG A 138 36.29 -6.37 4.10
CA ARG A 138 36.16 -6.39 2.63
C ARG A 138 36.79 -7.59 1.89
N SER A 139 37.62 -8.41 2.55
CA SER A 139 38.53 -9.33 1.84
C SER A 139 38.02 -10.77 1.60
N ALA A 140 36.89 -11.20 2.19
CA ALA A 140 36.41 -12.58 2.07
C ALA A 140 35.57 -12.84 0.79
N ARG A 141 35.61 -14.06 0.25
CA ARG A 141 34.78 -14.48 -0.91
C ARG A 141 33.28 -14.29 -0.65
N PHE A 142 32.81 -14.63 0.55
CA PHE A 142 31.42 -14.42 0.97
C PHE A 142 31.05 -12.93 1.01
N ALA A 143 31.99 -12.05 1.35
CA ALA A 143 31.77 -10.61 1.31
C ALA A 143 31.62 -10.07 -0.13
N ARG A 144 32.21 -10.72 -1.14
CA ARG A 144 32.03 -10.33 -2.56
C ARG A 144 30.64 -10.70 -3.09
N GLU A 145 30.12 -11.86 -2.72
CA GLU A 145 28.76 -12.27 -3.11
C GLU A 145 27.70 -11.37 -2.46
N GLN A 146 27.82 -11.09 -1.17
CA GLN A 146 26.92 -10.18 -0.47
C GLN A 146 26.97 -8.76 -1.06
N ARG A 147 28.16 -8.20 -1.29
CA ARG A 147 28.30 -6.90 -1.96
C ARG A 147 27.73 -6.89 -3.38
N SER A 148 27.87 -7.99 -4.13
CA SER A 148 27.25 -8.09 -5.45
C SER A 148 25.74 -8.13 -5.40
N CYS A 149 25.14 -8.79 -4.42
CA CYS A 149 23.69 -8.74 -4.25
C CYS A 149 23.26 -7.32 -3.88
N ALA A 150 24.00 -6.64 -2.99
CA ALA A 150 23.70 -5.27 -2.56
C ALA A 150 23.81 -4.28 -3.72
N TYR A 151 24.83 -4.44 -4.58
CA TYR A 151 25.00 -3.67 -5.79
C TYR A 151 23.79 -3.79 -6.74
N GLU A 152 23.24 -4.99 -6.94
CA GLU A 152 22.03 -5.17 -7.77
C GLU A 152 20.80 -4.47 -7.14
N LEU A 153 20.68 -4.48 -5.81
CA LEU A 153 19.65 -3.70 -5.12
C LEU A 153 19.84 -2.20 -5.37
N LYS A 154 21.08 -1.72 -5.21
CA LYS A 154 21.46 -0.33 -5.43
C LYS A 154 21.13 0.16 -6.83
N MET A 155 21.33 -0.66 -7.87
CA MET A 155 20.98 -0.27 -9.24
C MET A 155 19.50 0.06 -9.39
N THR A 156 18.62 -0.79 -8.82
CA THR A 156 17.16 -0.58 -8.86
C THR A 156 16.74 0.61 -8.01
N LEU A 157 17.30 0.73 -6.79
CA LEU A 157 17.05 1.88 -5.92
C LEU A 157 17.49 3.19 -6.57
N THR A 158 18.65 3.20 -7.22
CA THR A 158 19.17 4.38 -7.93
C THR A 158 18.22 4.83 -9.03
N LYS A 159 17.68 3.91 -9.84
CA LYS A 159 16.65 4.26 -10.84
C LYS A 159 15.44 4.93 -10.21
N LEU A 160 14.92 4.37 -9.12
CA LEU A 160 13.76 4.93 -8.41
C LEU A 160 14.06 6.33 -7.82
N LEU A 161 15.28 6.54 -7.30
CA LEU A 161 15.76 7.83 -6.81
C LEU A 161 15.90 8.86 -7.95
N LEU A 162 16.31 8.44 -9.14
CA LEU A 162 16.39 9.30 -10.32
C LEU A 162 15.02 9.56 -10.97
N GLY A 163 13.95 8.94 -10.44
CA GLY A 163 12.58 9.09 -10.94
C GLY A 163 12.22 8.15 -12.09
N GLU A 164 13.11 7.23 -12.44
CA GLU A 164 12.91 6.22 -13.47
C GLU A 164 12.02 5.07 -12.98
N THR A 165 11.51 4.26 -13.91
CA THR A 165 10.71 3.06 -13.60
C THR A 165 11.55 1.82 -13.90
N PRO A 166 11.86 0.97 -12.91
CA PRO A 166 12.54 -0.30 -13.15
C PRO A 166 11.75 -1.20 -14.09
N THR A 167 12.44 -2.01 -14.90
CA THR A 167 11.79 -3.03 -15.73
C THR A 167 11.35 -4.23 -14.89
N ALA A 168 10.48 -5.09 -15.44
CA ALA A 168 10.05 -6.31 -14.75
C ALA A 168 11.23 -7.24 -14.40
N ASP A 169 12.21 -7.36 -15.28
CA ASP A 169 13.42 -8.16 -15.02
C ASP A 169 14.30 -7.56 -13.92
N GLU A 170 14.38 -6.23 -13.83
CA GLU A 170 15.11 -5.55 -12.76
C GLU A 170 14.44 -5.74 -11.41
N LEU A 171 13.10 -5.65 -11.35
CA LEU A 171 12.34 -5.95 -10.13
C LEU A 171 12.51 -7.41 -9.70
N ARG A 172 12.51 -8.35 -10.65
CA ARG A 172 12.78 -9.77 -10.37
C ARG A 172 14.18 -9.96 -9.80
N LYS A 173 15.21 -9.37 -10.41
CA LYS A 173 16.59 -9.41 -9.90
C LYS A 173 16.70 -8.77 -8.52
N PHE A 174 15.99 -7.67 -8.29
CA PHE A 174 15.94 -7.02 -6.98
C PHE A 174 15.41 -7.99 -5.93
N GLN A 175 14.27 -8.63 -6.18
CA GLN A 175 13.69 -9.62 -5.25
C GLN A 175 14.63 -10.80 -5.00
N GLU A 176 15.22 -11.37 -6.05
CA GLU A 176 16.15 -12.49 -5.94
C GLU A 176 17.37 -12.15 -5.06
N ASN A 177 17.98 -10.98 -5.28
CA ASN A 177 19.14 -10.54 -4.52
C ASN A 177 18.78 -10.12 -3.09
N TYR A 178 17.61 -9.51 -2.89
CA TYR A 178 17.10 -9.19 -1.55
C TYR A 178 16.91 -10.45 -0.71
N ARG A 179 16.28 -11.48 -1.30
CA ARG A 179 16.11 -12.79 -0.65
C ARG A 179 17.46 -13.43 -0.28
N LYS A 180 18.44 -13.37 -1.17
CA LYS A 180 19.79 -13.91 -0.88
C LYS A 180 20.44 -13.21 0.31
N LEU A 181 20.34 -11.88 0.36
CA LEU A 181 20.98 -11.09 1.41
C LEU A 181 20.33 -11.24 2.78
N TYR A 182 19.02 -11.00 2.86
CA TYR A 182 18.36 -10.75 4.13
C TYR A 182 17.50 -11.93 4.62
N ILE A 183 17.13 -12.83 3.70
CA ILE A 183 16.29 -13.98 4.02
C ILE A 183 17.14 -15.25 4.14
N ILE A 184 18.09 -15.47 3.22
CA ILE A 184 18.95 -16.65 3.22
C ILE A 184 20.25 -16.39 4.03
N GLY A 185 20.81 -15.19 3.97
CA GLY A 185 22.11 -14.85 4.59
C GLY A 185 22.12 -14.72 6.12
N ASN A 186 20.96 -14.58 6.77
CA ASN A 186 20.83 -14.46 8.23
C ASN A 186 20.70 -15.82 8.95
N SER A 187 21.12 -16.93 8.34
CA SER A 187 21.22 -18.22 9.04
C SER A 187 22.37 -18.18 10.05
N VAL A 188 22.11 -17.61 11.22
CA VAL A 188 22.71 -18.11 12.45
C VAL A 188 22.35 -19.58 12.50
N GLN A 189 23.34 -20.47 12.57
CA GLN A 189 23.08 -21.88 12.81
C GLN A 189 22.21 -21.99 14.07
N PRO A 190 21.06 -22.68 14.04
CA PRO A 190 20.32 -22.92 15.25
C PRO A 190 21.12 -23.92 16.08
N ASP A 191 21.77 -23.43 17.14
CA ASP A 191 22.44 -24.26 18.17
C ASP A 191 21.43 -24.99 19.08
N GLU A 192 20.14 -24.99 18.75
CA GLU A 192 19.18 -25.89 19.35
C GLU A 192 18.39 -26.64 18.27
N PRO A 193 18.29 -27.98 18.37
CA PRO A 193 17.42 -28.75 17.51
C PRO A 193 15.98 -28.36 17.85
N ILE A 194 15.39 -27.50 17.02
CA ILE A 194 13.95 -27.26 17.01
C ILE A 194 13.29 -28.64 16.91
N LYS A 195 12.64 -29.04 18.00
CA LYS A 195 11.93 -30.31 18.11
C LYS A 195 11.02 -30.44 16.89
N LYS A 196 11.38 -31.37 15.99
CA LYS A 196 10.57 -31.83 14.86
C LYS A 196 9.21 -32.31 15.39
N THR A 197 8.25 -31.40 15.48
CA THR A 197 6.85 -31.75 15.51
C THR A 197 6.42 -31.89 14.05
N LEU A 198 6.12 -33.13 13.66
CA LEU A 198 5.52 -33.48 12.37
C LEU A 198 4.29 -32.59 12.12
N PHE A 199 4.33 -31.64 11.19
CA PHE A 199 3.11 -31.13 10.57
C PHE A 199 3.38 -30.71 9.11
N GLN A 200 2.31 -30.79 8.32
CA GLN A 200 2.15 -30.62 6.87
C GLN A 200 3.10 -29.61 6.18
N PRO A 201 3.32 -29.71 4.84
CA PRO A 201 4.09 -28.70 4.12
C PRO A 201 3.48 -27.31 4.33
N LEU A 202 4.08 -26.54 5.24
CA LEU A 202 3.67 -25.18 5.56
C LEU A 202 3.80 -24.36 4.28
N LYS A 203 2.68 -23.83 3.79
CA LYS A 203 2.64 -22.88 2.69
C LYS A 203 3.23 -21.56 3.19
N ASP A 204 4.55 -21.43 3.08
CA ASP A 204 5.33 -20.30 3.56
C ASP A 204 5.33 -19.12 2.56
N ILE A 205 6.10 -18.08 2.87
CA ILE A 205 6.27 -16.91 1.97
C ILE A 205 6.69 -17.33 0.55
N THR A 206 7.57 -18.32 0.43
CA THR A 206 8.07 -18.76 -0.89
C THR A 206 6.94 -19.40 -1.69
N TYR A 207 6.12 -20.22 -1.04
CA TYR A 207 4.96 -20.84 -1.65
C TYR A 207 3.98 -19.79 -2.20
N PHE A 208 3.54 -18.85 -1.37
CA PHE A 208 2.59 -17.80 -1.79
C PHE A 208 3.19 -16.81 -2.78
N GLY A 209 4.51 -16.60 -2.72
CA GLY A 209 5.23 -15.79 -3.69
C GLY A 209 5.18 -16.36 -5.11
N LEU A 210 5.14 -17.69 -5.26
CA LEU A 210 5.00 -18.39 -6.54
C LEU A 210 3.53 -18.69 -6.90
N ASN A 211 2.64 -18.74 -5.91
CA ASN A 211 1.25 -19.16 -6.06
C ASN A 211 0.28 -18.11 -5.49
N SER A 212 0.36 -16.88 -5.98
CA SER A 212 -0.41 -15.73 -5.47
C SER A 212 -1.94 -15.94 -5.49
N HIS A 213 -2.44 -16.76 -6.40
CA HIS A 213 -3.86 -17.11 -6.53
C HIS A 213 -4.38 -18.09 -5.46
N LYS A 214 -3.49 -18.74 -4.69
CA LYS A 214 -3.89 -19.68 -3.62
C LYS A 214 -4.33 -18.89 -2.39
N LYS A 215 -5.47 -19.28 -1.81
CA LYS A 215 -6.03 -18.64 -0.62
C LYS A 215 -5.43 -19.22 0.67
N PRO A 216 -5.18 -18.40 1.70
CA PRO A 216 -4.67 -18.86 2.99
C PRO A 216 -5.75 -19.57 3.80
N ALA A 217 -5.42 -20.70 4.43
CA ALA A 217 -6.33 -21.48 5.27
C ALA A 217 -6.05 -21.35 6.77
N THR A 218 -4.89 -20.81 7.15
CA THR A 218 -4.46 -20.63 8.55
C THR A 218 -3.97 -19.19 8.77
N LEU A 219 -3.89 -18.75 10.03
CA LEU A 219 -3.35 -17.42 10.35
C LEU A 219 -1.86 -17.31 9.99
N PHE A 220 -1.10 -18.41 10.12
CA PHE A 220 0.25 -18.52 9.56
C PHE A 220 0.26 -18.22 8.06
N GLU A 221 -0.64 -18.85 7.29
CA GLU A 221 -0.72 -18.65 5.85
C GLU A 221 -1.16 -17.24 5.47
N VAL A 222 -2.00 -16.59 6.29
CA VAL A 222 -2.35 -15.16 6.15
C VAL A 222 -1.08 -14.31 6.25
N SER A 223 -0.31 -14.48 7.32
CA SER A 223 0.95 -13.75 7.50
C SER A 223 1.93 -14.02 6.34
N ALA A 224 2.05 -15.29 5.92
CA ALA A 224 2.95 -15.69 4.85
C ALA A 224 2.54 -15.07 3.51
N LYS A 225 1.24 -15.02 3.22
CA LYS A 225 0.71 -14.41 1.99
C LYS A 225 0.87 -12.89 1.99
N ILE A 226 0.59 -12.21 3.10
CA ILE A 226 0.83 -10.76 3.25
C ILE A 226 2.32 -10.46 3.02
N GLY A 227 3.22 -11.21 3.67
CA GLY A 227 4.66 -11.07 3.47
C GLY A 227 5.10 -11.34 2.03
N ALA A 228 4.52 -12.36 1.37
CA ALA A 228 4.79 -12.66 -0.03
C ALA A 228 4.34 -11.53 -0.97
N ILE A 229 3.15 -10.96 -0.77
CA ILE A 229 2.65 -9.81 -1.54
C ILE A 229 3.58 -8.61 -1.34
N ALA A 230 3.92 -8.29 -0.08
CA ALA A 230 4.82 -7.19 0.23
C ALA A 230 6.19 -7.34 -0.45
N LEU A 231 6.77 -8.55 -0.45
CA LEU A 231 8.05 -8.82 -1.12
C LEU A 231 7.96 -8.82 -2.64
N ASN A 232 6.87 -9.32 -3.21
CA ASN A 232 6.69 -9.35 -4.66
C ASN A 232 6.35 -7.98 -5.24
N ASN A 233 5.57 -7.17 -4.52
CA ASN A 233 5.19 -5.83 -4.97
C ASN A 233 6.15 -4.75 -4.46
N LEU A 234 7.14 -5.15 -3.64
CA LEU A 234 8.01 -4.25 -2.86
C LEU A 234 7.19 -3.18 -2.14
N SER A 235 5.96 -3.50 -1.77
CA SER A 235 5.03 -2.66 -1.05
C SER A 235 3.75 -3.42 -0.77
N ILE A 236 3.01 -2.96 0.22
CA ILE A 236 1.67 -3.45 0.50
C ILE A 236 0.81 -2.32 1.03
N ASN A 237 -0.49 -2.38 0.77
CA ASN A 237 -1.47 -1.43 1.29
C ASN A 237 -2.63 -2.12 2.03
N GLU A 238 -3.44 -1.31 2.72
CA GLU A 238 -4.58 -1.77 3.54
C GLU A 238 -5.60 -2.59 2.75
N LYS A 239 -5.82 -2.27 1.47
CA LYS A 239 -6.75 -3.02 0.61
C LYS A 239 -6.21 -4.40 0.31
N GLU A 240 -4.93 -4.53 -0.04
CA GLU A 240 -4.30 -5.83 -0.30
C GLU A 240 -4.31 -6.71 0.95
N ILE A 241 -4.06 -6.14 2.13
CA ILE A 241 -4.22 -6.86 3.40
C ILE A 241 -5.67 -7.29 3.59
N GLY A 242 -6.62 -6.38 3.38
CA GLY A 242 -8.04 -6.67 3.48
C GLY A 242 -8.50 -7.80 2.54
N ASP A 243 -7.99 -7.83 1.32
CA ASP A 243 -8.27 -8.88 0.34
C ASP A 243 -7.77 -10.25 0.85
N VAL A 244 -6.57 -10.34 1.43
CA VAL A 244 -6.03 -11.57 2.03
C VAL A 244 -6.87 -12.03 3.24
N LEU A 245 -7.29 -11.09 4.09
CA LEU A 245 -8.15 -11.41 5.24
C LEU A 245 -9.50 -11.97 4.77
N MET A 246 -10.09 -11.39 3.72
CA MET A 246 -11.34 -11.90 3.14
C MET A 246 -11.18 -13.30 2.55
N GLU A 247 -10.10 -13.57 1.82
CA GLU A 247 -9.81 -14.92 1.32
C GLU A 247 -9.72 -15.96 2.45
N TYR A 248 -9.13 -15.59 3.59
CA TYR A 248 -9.08 -16.48 4.77
C TYR A 248 -10.48 -16.77 5.32
N LEU A 249 -11.34 -15.75 5.42
CA LEU A 249 -12.72 -15.94 5.87
C LEU A 249 -13.51 -16.84 4.90
N GLU A 250 -13.33 -16.65 3.59
CA GLU A 250 -13.96 -17.48 2.55
C GLU A 250 -13.56 -18.94 2.66
N VAL A 251 -12.27 -19.24 2.93
CA VAL A 251 -11.78 -20.62 3.05
C VAL A 251 -12.22 -21.26 4.37
N THR A 252 -12.22 -20.51 5.46
CA THR A 252 -12.46 -21.06 6.81
C THR A 252 -13.92 -21.01 7.25
N GLY A 253 -14.77 -20.25 6.54
CA GLY A 253 -16.16 -20.01 6.94
C GLY A 253 -16.31 -19.21 8.24
N LYS A 254 -15.24 -18.58 8.72
CA LYS A 254 -15.25 -17.79 9.94
C LYS A 254 -15.86 -16.41 9.71
N ASN A 255 -16.36 -15.81 10.78
CA ASN A 255 -16.87 -14.44 10.77
C ASN A 255 -15.75 -13.42 10.91
N LEU A 256 -15.96 -12.23 10.33
CA LEU A 256 -15.03 -11.10 10.37
C LEU A 256 -14.63 -10.69 11.79
N ASP A 257 -15.54 -10.85 12.75
CA ASP A 257 -15.36 -10.54 14.18
C ASP A 257 -14.16 -11.30 14.81
N ILE A 258 -13.62 -12.35 14.16
CA ILE A 258 -12.40 -13.01 14.61
C ILE A 258 -11.19 -12.07 14.64
N PHE A 259 -11.11 -11.11 13.72
CA PHE A 259 -9.96 -10.21 13.62
C PHE A 259 -10.00 -9.09 14.67
N ASP A 260 -11.12 -8.89 15.37
CA ASP A 260 -11.20 -7.95 16.50
C ASP A 260 -10.46 -8.49 17.73
N LYS A 261 -10.15 -9.79 17.76
CA LYS A 261 -9.41 -10.42 18.84
C LYS A 261 -7.93 -10.04 18.76
N LYS A 262 -7.42 -9.41 19.82
CA LYS A 262 -6.01 -9.01 19.94
C LYS A 262 -5.04 -10.17 19.74
N GLU A 263 -5.38 -11.37 20.23
CA GLU A 263 -4.57 -12.58 20.08
C GLU A 263 -4.38 -12.97 18.61
N VAL A 264 -5.44 -12.86 17.79
CA VAL A 264 -5.41 -13.17 16.36
C VAL A 264 -4.55 -12.16 15.61
N GLN A 265 -4.71 -10.87 15.91
CA GLN A 265 -3.87 -9.83 15.33
C GLN A 265 -2.40 -10.05 15.70
N LEU A 266 -2.12 -10.35 16.97
CA LEU A 266 -0.76 -10.62 17.45
C LEU A 266 -0.17 -11.83 16.72
N GLU A 267 -0.92 -12.93 16.58
CA GLU A 267 -0.49 -14.11 15.84
C GLU A 267 -0.13 -13.74 14.40
N ILE A 268 -0.96 -12.95 13.70
CA ILE A 268 -0.65 -12.52 12.33
C ILE A 268 0.67 -11.74 12.26
N LEU A 269 0.92 -10.88 13.25
CA LEU A 269 2.08 -9.99 13.27
C LEU A 269 3.39 -10.68 13.67
N THR A 270 3.33 -11.61 14.63
CA THR A 270 4.53 -12.20 15.25
C THR A 270 4.88 -13.58 14.71
N THR A 271 3.99 -14.22 13.95
CA THR A 271 4.25 -15.55 13.37
C THR A 271 5.44 -15.53 12.42
N LEU A 272 6.33 -16.51 12.57
CA LEU A 272 7.56 -16.65 11.80
C LEU A 272 7.29 -17.39 10.48
N ILE A 273 7.20 -16.64 9.37
CA ILE A 273 6.54 -17.08 8.12
C ILE A 273 7.46 -17.60 7.01
N ASP A 274 8.76 -17.48 7.17
CA ASP A 274 9.75 -17.96 6.21
C ASP A 274 10.54 -19.11 6.83
N LYS A 275 9.95 -20.31 6.81
CA LYS A 275 10.53 -21.51 7.46
C LYS A 275 10.87 -21.28 8.94
N GLY A 276 10.06 -20.48 9.63
CA GLY A 276 10.28 -20.14 11.03
C GLY A 276 11.36 -19.08 11.27
N ARG A 277 11.79 -18.32 10.25
CA ARG A 277 12.91 -17.37 10.39
C ARG A 277 12.50 -15.94 10.75
N VAL A 278 11.53 -15.37 10.02
CA VAL A 278 11.23 -13.93 10.15
C VAL A 278 9.75 -13.66 10.44
N PRO A 279 9.44 -12.75 11.39
CA PRO A 279 8.08 -12.28 11.61
C PRO A 279 7.67 -11.28 10.54
N LEU A 280 6.36 -11.15 10.30
CA LEU A 280 5.83 -10.21 9.31
C LEU A 280 6.25 -8.75 9.57
N LYS A 281 6.31 -8.34 10.84
CA LYS A 281 6.75 -6.99 11.25
C LYS A 281 8.19 -6.65 10.84
N SER A 282 9.04 -7.65 10.57
CA SER A 282 10.40 -7.42 10.06
C SER A 282 10.47 -7.22 8.54
N ILE A 283 9.38 -7.54 7.83
CA ILE A 283 9.25 -7.35 6.38
C ILE A 283 8.54 -6.02 6.09
N VAL A 284 7.56 -5.66 6.92
CA VAL A 284 6.72 -4.47 6.77
C VAL A 284 6.62 -3.78 8.13
N ASP A 285 7.38 -2.69 8.34
CA ASP A 285 7.51 -2.03 9.66
C ASP A 285 6.19 -1.45 10.17
N ASP A 286 5.38 -0.90 9.26
CA ASP A 286 4.07 -0.30 9.52
C ASP A 286 2.92 -1.30 9.37
N ILE A 287 3.20 -2.61 9.43
CA ILE A 287 2.15 -3.62 9.25
C ILE A 287 1.05 -3.55 10.31
N GLU A 288 1.40 -3.15 11.53
CA GLU A 288 0.46 -3.09 12.66
C GLU A 288 -0.64 -2.05 12.41
N PRO A 289 -0.33 -0.77 12.11
CA PRO A 289 -1.36 0.18 11.73
C PRO A 289 -2.06 -0.20 10.40
N LEU A 290 -1.36 -0.75 9.41
CA LEU A 290 -1.99 -1.18 8.15
C LEU A 290 -3.01 -2.31 8.35
N LEU A 291 -2.69 -3.28 9.22
CA LEU A 291 -3.58 -4.39 9.57
C LEU A 291 -4.80 -3.87 10.33
N GLN A 292 -4.60 -2.98 11.31
CA GLN A 292 -5.70 -2.36 12.04
C GLN A 292 -6.64 -1.58 11.11
N ASN A 293 -6.09 -0.75 10.22
CA ASN A 293 -6.88 0.02 9.26
C ASN A 293 -7.63 -0.90 8.29
N ALA A 294 -7.00 -1.98 7.81
CA ALA A 294 -7.64 -2.98 6.98
C ALA A 294 -8.83 -3.63 7.70
N ILE A 295 -8.64 -4.08 8.96
CA ILE A 295 -9.71 -4.66 9.78
C ILE A 295 -10.83 -3.64 10.02
N CYS A 296 -10.51 -2.40 10.37
CA CYS A 296 -11.50 -1.33 10.54
C CYS A 296 -12.29 -1.07 9.24
N SER A 297 -11.62 -1.02 8.10
CA SER A 297 -12.25 -0.82 6.79
C SER A 297 -13.18 -1.98 6.43
N LEU A 298 -12.74 -3.23 6.65
CA LEU A 298 -13.57 -4.41 6.45
C LEU A 298 -14.78 -4.40 7.38
N ASN A 299 -14.60 -4.07 8.67
CA ASN A 299 -15.68 -3.98 9.64
C ASN A 299 -16.69 -2.91 9.26
N ARG A 300 -16.25 -1.73 8.78
CA ARG A 300 -17.15 -0.69 8.26
C ARG A 300 -17.94 -1.18 7.06
N GLN A 301 -17.28 -1.85 6.10
CA GLN A 301 -17.94 -2.40 4.91
C GLN A 301 -18.94 -3.50 5.26
N HIS A 302 -18.58 -4.39 6.19
CA HIS A 302 -19.42 -5.50 6.63
C HIS A 302 -20.58 -5.04 7.50
N ARG A 303 -20.39 -4.03 8.36
CA ARG A 303 -21.49 -3.39 9.10
C ARG A 303 -22.46 -2.68 8.16
N ALA A 304 -21.94 -1.95 7.16
CA ALA A 304 -22.79 -1.40 6.11
C ALA A 304 -23.60 -2.51 5.42
N ALA A 305 -22.98 -3.64 5.08
CA ALA A 305 -23.67 -4.79 4.48
C ALA A 305 -24.67 -5.49 5.42
N ARG A 306 -24.37 -5.65 6.72
CA ARG A 306 -25.27 -6.27 7.71
C ARG A 306 -26.53 -5.43 7.96
N TYR A 307 -26.46 -4.10 7.91
CA TYR A 307 -27.66 -3.25 7.96
C TYR A 307 -28.57 -3.45 6.75
N PHE A 308 -28.01 -3.78 5.58
CA PHE A 308 -28.80 -4.15 4.41
C PHE A 308 -29.29 -5.60 4.41
N SER A 309 -28.79 -6.44 5.34
CA SER A 309 -29.24 -7.81 5.57
C SER A 309 -30.21 -7.93 6.76
N CYS A 310 -30.49 -6.85 7.49
CA CYS A 310 -31.38 -6.86 8.64
C CYS A 310 -32.83 -6.59 8.18
N ASN A 311 -33.64 -7.64 8.23
CA ASN A 311 -35.02 -7.77 7.75
C ASN A 311 -36.09 -6.87 8.44
N ASP A 312 -35.72 -5.75 9.06
CA ASP A 312 -36.68 -4.95 9.85
C ASP A 312 -37.30 -3.76 9.09
N PHE A 313 -36.94 -3.54 7.83
CA PHE A 313 -37.62 -2.55 7.00
C PHE A 313 -38.68 -3.21 6.11
N THR A 314 -39.93 -3.21 6.57
CA THR A 314 -41.07 -3.53 5.71
C THR A 314 -41.18 -2.48 4.61
N LEU A 315 -40.77 -2.86 3.39
CA LEU A 315 -40.88 -2.06 2.17
C LEU A 315 -42.33 -1.91 1.68
N ASN A 316 -43.26 -2.71 2.23
CA ASN A 316 -44.67 -2.67 1.86
C ASN A 316 -45.28 -1.28 2.11
N ASN A 317 -45.85 -0.70 1.05
CA ASN A 317 -46.57 0.59 1.03
C ASN A 317 -45.71 1.84 1.27
N LYS A 318 -44.38 1.75 1.19
CA LYS A 318 -43.51 2.93 1.29
C LYS A 318 -43.34 3.63 -0.06
N THR A 319 -43.36 4.95 -0.01
CA THR A 319 -43.08 5.85 -1.12
C THR A 319 -41.58 5.91 -1.43
N GLY A 320 -41.22 6.38 -2.62
CA GLY A 320 -39.82 6.58 -2.99
C GLY A 320 -39.05 7.48 -2.03
N ALA A 321 -39.69 8.52 -1.48
CA ALA A 321 -39.08 9.43 -0.52
C ALA A 321 -38.78 8.75 0.83
N GLU A 322 -39.68 7.90 1.33
CA GLU A 322 -39.45 7.15 2.57
C GLU A 322 -38.35 6.11 2.41
N ILE A 323 -38.23 5.51 1.22
CA ILE A 323 -37.15 4.57 0.90
C ILE A 323 -35.80 5.32 0.78
N ASP A 324 -35.77 6.48 0.12
CA ASP A 324 -34.59 7.35 0.03
C ASP A 324 -34.12 7.78 1.42
N GLN A 325 -35.03 8.31 2.24
CA GLN A 325 -34.71 8.76 3.60
C GLN A 325 -34.16 7.60 4.45
N TRP A 326 -34.77 6.42 4.37
CA TRP A 326 -34.26 5.24 5.08
C TRP A 326 -32.86 4.84 4.61
N LEU A 327 -32.61 4.81 3.30
CA LEU A 327 -31.27 4.54 2.74
C LEU A 327 -30.25 5.58 3.22
N GLN A 328 -30.66 6.84 3.41
CA GLN A 328 -29.80 7.90 3.93
C GLN A 328 -29.56 7.79 5.44
N ASP A 329 -30.59 7.45 6.22
CA ASP A 329 -30.53 7.34 7.68
C ASP A 329 -29.66 6.16 8.15
N ILE A 330 -29.55 5.12 7.32
CA ILE A 330 -28.63 3.99 7.58
C ILE A 330 -27.16 4.38 7.41
N LEU A 331 -26.87 5.44 6.65
CA LEU A 331 -25.49 5.88 6.42
C LEU A 331 -25.01 6.71 7.61
N TYR A 332 -23.92 6.28 8.24
CA TYR A 332 -23.29 7.05 9.30
C TYR A 332 -22.92 8.47 8.82
N GLN A 333 -23.15 9.45 9.68
CA GLN A 333 -22.97 10.88 9.38
C GLN A 333 -21.49 11.28 9.20
N ASP A 334 -20.55 10.50 9.74
CA ASP A 334 -19.10 10.73 9.70
C ASP A 334 -18.42 10.14 8.44
N LEU A 335 -19.18 9.44 7.58
CA LEU A 335 -18.65 8.87 6.33
C LEU A 335 -18.26 9.97 5.34
N SER A 336 -17.11 9.79 4.67
CA SER A 336 -16.76 10.66 3.55
C SER A 336 -17.78 10.54 2.42
N LEU A 337 -17.89 11.57 1.58
CA LEU A 337 -18.81 11.55 0.43
C LEU A 337 -18.63 10.31 -0.47
N LYS A 338 -17.41 9.73 -0.58
CA LYS A 338 -17.17 8.50 -1.36
C LYS A 338 -17.91 7.33 -0.75
N GLU A 339 -17.74 7.20 0.55
CA GLU A 339 -18.21 6.09 1.35
C GLU A 339 -19.71 6.15 1.47
N ARG A 340 -20.29 7.35 1.65
CA ARG A 340 -21.75 7.55 1.60
C ARG A 340 -22.34 7.14 0.26
N LYS A 341 -21.76 7.60 -0.87
CA LYS A 341 -22.24 7.20 -2.21
C LYS A 341 -22.10 5.70 -2.46
N LYS A 342 -20.98 5.09 -2.03
CA LYS A 342 -20.76 3.65 -2.18
C LYS A 342 -21.73 2.84 -1.30
N GLY A 343 -21.92 3.25 -0.05
CA GLY A 343 -22.85 2.63 0.90
C GLY A 343 -24.29 2.68 0.41
N TYR A 344 -24.74 3.84 -0.10
CA TYR A 344 -26.07 3.99 -0.68
C TYR A 344 -26.30 3.03 -1.86
N LEU A 345 -25.32 2.92 -2.77
CA LEU A 345 -25.41 2.00 -3.91
C LEU A 345 -25.47 0.53 -3.50
N VAL A 346 -24.69 0.14 -2.48
CA VAL A 346 -24.73 -1.22 -1.92
C VAL A 346 -26.08 -1.47 -1.27
N GLY A 347 -26.62 -0.49 -0.54
CA GLY A 347 -27.94 -0.62 0.08
C GLY A 347 -29.07 -0.79 -0.90
N LEU A 348 -29.05 0.03 -1.94
CA LEU A 348 -29.97 -0.09 -3.05
C LEU A 348 -29.86 -1.46 -3.71
N GLU A 349 -28.64 -1.97 -3.94
CA GLU A 349 -28.40 -3.31 -4.50
C GLU A 349 -29.05 -4.43 -3.68
N CYS A 350 -29.12 -4.28 -2.35
CA CYS A 350 -29.73 -5.28 -1.48
C CYS A 350 -31.27 -5.28 -1.55
N ILE A 351 -31.91 -4.11 -1.66
CA ILE A 351 -33.37 -4.01 -1.62
C ILE A 351 -34.04 -3.98 -3.00
N ILE A 352 -33.28 -3.76 -4.08
CA ILE A 352 -33.87 -3.45 -5.39
C ILE A 352 -34.74 -4.57 -5.96
N ASN A 353 -34.45 -5.83 -5.63
CA ASN A 353 -35.25 -6.96 -6.11
C ASN A 353 -36.60 -7.06 -5.40
N ASP A 354 -36.70 -6.50 -4.20
CA ASP A 354 -37.92 -6.52 -3.37
C ASP A 354 -38.82 -5.29 -3.60
N LEU A 355 -38.31 -4.26 -4.30
CA LEU A 355 -39.08 -3.08 -4.67
C LEU A 355 -40.06 -3.37 -5.81
N LYS A 356 -41.32 -2.97 -5.64
CA LYS A 356 -42.32 -2.97 -6.72
C LYS A 356 -41.95 -1.95 -7.82
N PRO A 357 -42.39 -2.14 -9.08
CA PRO A 357 -42.09 -1.21 -10.17
C PRO A 357 -42.46 0.25 -9.86
N GLU A 358 -43.59 0.49 -9.19
CA GLU A 358 -44.03 1.84 -8.83
C GLU A 358 -43.09 2.47 -7.80
N GLN A 359 -42.59 1.68 -6.85
CA GLN A 359 -41.63 2.13 -5.84
C GLN A 359 -40.26 2.43 -6.47
N LYS A 360 -39.84 1.63 -7.45
CA LYS A 360 -38.61 1.90 -8.21
C LYS A 360 -38.70 3.20 -9.00
N LYS A 361 -39.82 3.43 -9.71
CA LYS A 361 -40.08 4.69 -10.44
C LYS A 361 -40.12 5.87 -9.47
N SER A 362 -40.88 5.75 -8.37
CA SER A 362 -41.00 6.80 -7.34
C SER A 362 -39.66 7.15 -6.69
N LEU A 363 -38.83 6.15 -6.34
CA LEU A 363 -37.49 6.38 -5.78
C LEU A 363 -36.55 7.03 -6.79
N GLY A 364 -36.57 6.57 -8.04
CA GLY A 364 -35.76 7.15 -9.11
C GLY A 364 -36.08 8.63 -9.36
N LEU A 365 -37.37 8.96 -9.43
CA LEU A 365 -37.84 10.34 -9.59
C LEU A 365 -37.56 11.19 -8.34
N CYS A 366 -37.72 10.64 -7.13
CA CYS A 366 -37.39 11.35 -5.89
C CYS A 366 -35.93 11.81 -5.88
N ILE A 367 -35.00 10.93 -6.27
CA ILE A 367 -33.58 11.25 -6.36
C ILE A 367 -33.32 12.27 -7.47
N LEU A 368 -33.95 12.14 -8.64
CA LEU A 368 -33.80 13.05 -9.78
C LEU A 368 -34.33 14.46 -9.51
N ASN A 369 -35.42 14.56 -8.76
CA ASN A 369 -36.09 15.84 -8.46
C ASN A 369 -35.56 16.51 -7.18
N ASN A 370 -34.81 15.81 -6.32
CA ASN A 370 -34.18 16.42 -5.15
C ASN A 370 -32.87 17.15 -5.52
N PRO A 371 -32.82 18.50 -5.55
CA PRO A 371 -31.65 19.25 -6.03
C PRO A 371 -30.42 19.06 -5.14
N ASN A 372 -30.62 18.82 -3.84
CA ASN A 372 -29.55 18.76 -2.84
C ASN A 372 -29.13 17.32 -2.50
N HIS A 373 -29.61 16.33 -3.26
CA HIS A 373 -29.31 14.93 -3.00
C HIS A 373 -27.79 14.66 -3.07
N PHE A 374 -27.22 14.07 -2.03
CA PHE A 374 -25.76 13.92 -1.91
C PHE A 374 -25.13 13.07 -3.04
N LEU A 375 -25.90 12.17 -3.69
CA LEU A 375 -25.46 11.47 -4.91
C LEU A 375 -25.11 12.44 -6.06
N LYS A 376 -25.76 13.60 -6.15
CA LYS A 376 -25.52 14.64 -7.15
C LYS A 376 -24.29 15.50 -6.84
N LYS A 377 -23.80 15.48 -5.60
CA LYS A 377 -22.68 16.31 -5.16
C LYS A 377 -21.38 15.91 -5.86
N GLU A 378 -20.73 16.81 -6.57
CA GLU A 378 -19.52 16.48 -7.33
C GLU A 378 -18.25 16.47 -6.47
N ARG A 379 -17.24 15.72 -6.92
CA ARG A 379 -15.90 15.64 -6.30
C ARG A 379 -14.88 16.30 -7.23
N GLY A 380 -14.84 17.62 -7.27
CA GLY A 380 -13.84 18.31 -8.08
C GLY A 380 -13.90 19.82 -7.99
N PHE A 381 -12.72 20.45 -8.00
CA PHE A 381 -12.47 21.89 -7.98
C PHE A 381 -12.68 22.56 -9.37
N LEU A 382 -13.12 21.81 -10.38
CA LEU A 382 -13.04 22.17 -11.81
C LEU A 382 -14.39 22.10 -12.56
N ARG A 383 -15.53 21.99 -11.87
CA ARG A 383 -16.86 22.01 -12.49
C ARG A 383 -17.73 23.11 -11.87
N SER A 384 -18.59 23.71 -12.69
CA SER A 384 -19.31 24.97 -12.39
C SER A 384 -20.50 24.81 -11.43
N LEU A 385 -20.92 23.58 -11.09
CA LEU A 385 -22.09 23.28 -10.26
C LEU A 385 -21.73 22.33 -9.12
N GLU A 386 -22.14 22.64 -7.89
CA GLU A 386 -21.89 21.79 -6.72
C GLU A 386 -22.70 20.48 -6.74
N TYR A 387 -23.86 20.50 -7.40
CA TYR A 387 -24.79 19.37 -7.56
C TYR A 387 -25.19 19.21 -9.02
N SER A 388 -25.14 17.98 -9.55
CA SER A 388 -25.58 17.65 -10.92
C SER A 388 -26.24 16.28 -11.04
N ASN A 389 -27.26 16.18 -11.91
CA ASN A 389 -27.85 14.90 -12.31
C ASN A 389 -26.92 14.07 -13.21
N ASP A 390 -25.89 14.70 -13.81
CA ASP A 390 -24.94 14.03 -14.72
C ASP A 390 -23.84 13.24 -13.99
N THR A 391 -23.95 13.08 -12.68
CA THR A 391 -22.97 12.28 -11.95
C THR A 391 -23.10 10.79 -12.26
N TYR A 392 -21.96 10.09 -12.31
CA TYR A 392 -21.93 8.63 -12.48
C TYR A 392 -22.78 7.86 -11.45
N SER A 393 -22.86 8.39 -10.23
CA SER A 393 -23.68 7.80 -9.16
C SER A 393 -25.17 7.87 -9.48
N ILE A 394 -25.67 9.01 -9.97
CA ILE A 394 -27.07 9.17 -10.39
C ILE A 394 -27.34 8.26 -11.59
N PHE A 395 -26.48 8.26 -12.61
CA PHE A 395 -26.63 7.37 -13.77
C PHE A 395 -26.75 5.89 -13.36
N ARG A 396 -25.89 5.40 -12.44
CA ARG A 396 -25.97 4.01 -11.97
C ARG A 396 -27.25 3.71 -11.19
N VAL A 397 -27.66 4.61 -10.29
CA VAL A 397 -28.88 4.42 -9.49
C VAL A 397 -30.11 4.38 -10.38
N VAL A 398 -30.24 5.38 -11.23
CA VAL A 398 -31.41 5.58 -12.07
C VAL A 398 -31.53 4.48 -13.11
N LYS A 399 -30.43 4.07 -13.75
CA LYS A 399 -30.40 2.92 -14.67
C LYS A 399 -30.87 1.62 -14.01
N LYS A 400 -30.60 1.44 -12.71
CA LYS A 400 -30.99 0.24 -11.98
C LYS A 400 -32.46 0.26 -11.58
N LEU A 401 -32.97 1.43 -11.18
CA LEU A 401 -34.35 1.61 -10.74
C LEU A 401 -35.31 1.68 -11.92
N MET A 402 -34.92 2.35 -12.98
CA MET A 402 -35.80 2.71 -14.08
C MET A 402 -35.25 2.08 -15.36
N LEU A 403 -35.99 1.13 -15.92
CA LEU A 403 -35.73 0.54 -17.24
C LEU A 403 -36.13 1.53 -18.35
N GLY A 404 -35.48 2.71 -18.36
CA GLY A 404 -35.72 3.73 -19.37
C GLY A 404 -35.22 3.31 -20.76
N GLU A 405 -35.75 3.95 -21.81
CA GLU A 405 -35.25 3.73 -23.17
C GLU A 405 -33.77 4.15 -23.25
N GLN A 406 -32.90 3.22 -23.61
CA GLN A 406 -31.47 3.47 -23.74
C GLN A 406 -31.13 3.67 -25.22
N LYS A 407 -30.77 4.90 -25.60
CA LYS A 407 -30.16 5.21 -26.90
C LYS A 407 -28.75 5.74 -26.68
N ASN A 408 -27.75 5.09 -27.29
CA ASN A 408 -26.36 5.58 -27.31
C ASN A 408 -25.79 5.98 -25.94
N ASN A 409 -25.89 5.11 -24.91
CA ASN A 409 -25.43 5.37 -23.53
C ASN A 409 -26.08 6.58 -22.83
N THR A 410 -27.16 7.11 -23.40
CA THR A 410 -28.01 8.12 -22.79
C THR A 410 -29.31 7.45 -22.33
N LEU A 411 -29.75 7.78 -21.12
CA LEU A 411 -30.98 7.29 -20.52
C LEU A 411 -31.98 8.45 -20.53
N ILE A 412 -33.14 8.26 -21.15
CA ILE A 412 -34.23 9.25 -21.16
C ILE A 412 -35.34 8.73 -20.25
N ILE A 413 -35.75 9.56 -19.29
CA ILE A 413 -36.83 9.25 -18.35
C ILE A 413 -37.89 10.33 -18.41
N ASN A 414 -39.12 9.91 -18.70
CA ASN A 414 -40.26 10.80 -18.72
C ASN A 414 -40.85 10.88 -17.32
N ASP A 415 -40.92 12.10 -16.79
CA ASP A 415 -41.59 12.44 -15.53
C ASP A 415 -42.94 13.08 -15.88
N ASP A 416 -43.96 12.23 -15.98
CA ASP A 416 -45.31 12.62 -16.36
C ASP A 416 -45.94 13.61 -15.35
N GLU A 417 -45.55 13.53 -14.07
CA GLU A 417 -46.09 14.37 -12.99
C GLU A 417 -45.58 15.81 -13.06
N HIS A 418 -44.32 15.99 -13.46
CA HIS A 418 -43.69 17.32 -13.58
C HIS A 418 -43.60 17.81 -15.03
N HIS A 419 -44.15 17.04 -15.98
CA HIS A 419 -44.12 17.33 -17.42
C HIS A 419 -42.71 17.63 -17.95
N GLN A 420 -41.71 16.83 -17.54
CA GLN A 420 -40.31 17.02 -17.91
C GLN A 420 -39.64 15.69 -18.28
N ASP A 421 -38.65 15.76 -19.17
CA ASP A 421 -37.81 14.63 -19.52
C ASP A 421 -36.42 14.79 -18.89
N HIS A 422 -35.98 13.78 -18.14
CA HIS A 422 -34.62 13.70 -17.63
C HIS A 422 -33.73 12.96 -18.62
N VAL A 423 -32.70 13.65 -19.11
CA VAL A 423 -31.68 13.08 -20.00
C VAL A 423 -30.40 12.86 -19.20
N LEU A 424 -29.96 11.61 -19.06
CA LEU A 424 -28.76 11.24 -18.30
C LEU A 424 -27.71 10.63 -19.22
N SER A 425 -26.52 11.22 -19.30
CA SER A 425 -25.40 10.70 -20.10
C SER A 425 -24.33 10.02 -19.23
N ARG A 426 -23.74 8.94 -19.74
CA ARG A 426 -22.55 8.31 -19.13
C ARG A 426 -21.27 9.14 -19.33
N HIS A 427 -21.26 10.06 -20.29
CA HIS A 427 -20.09 10.83 -20.70
C HIS A 427 -20.17 12.28 -20.20
N VAL A 428 -19.83 12.50 -18.92
CA VAL A 428 -19.38 13.82 -18.42
C VAL A 428 -18.23 13.66 -17.45
#